data_AF-A0A5A5RIF0-F1
#
_entry.id   AF-A0A5A5RIF0-F1
#
_cell.length_a   1.000
_cell.length_b   1.000
_cell.length_c   1.000
_cell.angle_alpha   90.00
_cell.angle_beta   90.00
_cell.angle_gamma   90.00
#
_symmetry.space_group_name_H-M   'P 1'
#
loop_
_entity.id
_entity.type
_entity.pdbx_description
1 polymer ?
#
loop_
_entity_poly.entity_id
_entity_poly.type
_entity_poly.pdbx_seq_one_letter_code
_entity_poly.pdbx_strand_id
1 'polypeptide(L)'
;MPTTAQEVYNQVVCHLSSGERLRLATIILNELVGQQQPSLDQSDTWTEEDQIDLVNFSLNYAAKTFSDIDRSRIRLNLSHQETDN
;
A
#
# COMPACT_ATOMS: atom_id res chain seq x y z
N MET A 1 -19.33 -4.04 -29.45
CA MET A 1 -18.09 -3.25 -29.33
C MET A 1 -18.23 -2.38 -28.10
N PRO A 2 -17.46 -2.61 -27.01
CA PRO A 2 -17.54 -1.75 -25.85
C PRO A 2 -16.96 -0.38 -26.23
N THR A 3 -17.76 0.67 -26.10
CA THR A 3 -17.29 2.05 -26.23
C THR A 3 -16.32 2.30 -25.08
N THR A 4 -15.04 2.48 -25.40
CA THR A 4 -14.00 2.72 -24.41
C THR A 4 -14.32 4.02 -23.65
N ALA A 5 -14.03 4.07 -22.34
CA ALA A 5 -14.23 5.29 -21.54
C ALA A 5 -13.56 6.53 -22.15
N GLN A 6 -12.46 6.33 -22.88
CA GLN A 6 -11.74 7.33 -23.67
C GLN A 6 -12.61 7.95 -24.79
N GLU A 7 -13.39 7.14 -25.50
CA GLU A 7 -14.28 7.59 -26.58
C GLU A 7 -15.39 8.48 -26.02
N VAL A 8 -15.97 8.07 -24.90
CA VAL A 8 -17.03 8.81 -24.19
C VAL A 8 -16.48 10.14 -23.67
N TYR A 9 -15.25 10.15 -23.15
CA TYR A 9 -14.58 11.38 -22.74
C TYR A 9 -14.39 12.36 -23.91
N ASN A 10 -13.89 11.88 -25.05
CA ASN A 10 -13.64 12.71 -26.23
C ASN A 10 -14.93 13.21 -26.90
N GLN A 11 -15.99 12.39 -26.93
CA GLN A 11 -17.24 12.77 -27.57
C GLN A 11 -18.14 13.61 -26.67
N VAL A 12 -18.22 13.29 -25.38
CA VAL A 12 -19.16 13.92 -24.45
C VAL A 12 -18.45 14.96 -23.60
N VAL A 13 -17.41 14.56 -22.85
CA VAL A 13 -16.79 15.45 -21.85
C VAL A 13 -16.04 16.62 -22.50
N CYS A 14 -15.37 16.38 -23.64
CA CYS A 14 -14.63 17.42 -24.36
C CYS A 14 -15.55 18.52 -24.93
N HIS A 15 -16.78 18.21 -25.31
CA HIS A 15 -17.72 19.17 -25.89
C HIS A 15 -18.58 19.91 -24.86
N LEU A 16 -18.55 19.47 -23.59
CA LEU A 16 -19.30 20.13 -22.53
C LEU A 16 -18.66 21.44 -22.11
N SER A 17 -19.50 22.43 -21.83
CA SER A 17 -19.07 23.70 -21.25
C SER A 17 -18.49 23.49 -19.85
N SER A 18 -17.67 24.42 -19.38
CA SER A 18 -17.03 24.35 -18.07
C SER A 18 -18.02 24.10 -16.92
N GLY A 19 -19.23 24.65 -17.00
CA GLY A 19 -20.29 24.44 -16.01
C GLY A 19 -20.89 23.04 -16.05
N GLU A 20 -21.05 22.45 -17.24
CA GLU A 20 -21.57 21.10 -17.39
C GLU A 20 -20.53 20.04 -17.04
N ARG A 21 -19.25 20.28 -17.34
CA ARG A 21 -18.13 19.45 -16.85
C ARG A 21 -18.07 19.45 -15.33
N LEU A 22 -18.24 20.61 -14.70
CA LEU A 22 -18.29 20.70 -13.25
C LEU A 22 -19.50 19.93 -12.71
N ARG A 23 -20.67 20.06 -13.34
CA ARG A 23 -21.88 19.32 -12.94
C ARG A 23 -21.72 17.81 -13.11
N LEU A 24 -21.08 17.35 -14.19
CA LEU A 24 -20.72 15.94 -14.37
C LEU A 24 -19.72 15.47 -13.32
N ALA A 25 -18.67 16.26 -13.05
CA ALA A 25 -17.70 15.94 -12.00
C ALA A 25 -18.40 15.82 -10.64
N THR A 26 -19.34 16.72 -10.33
CA THR A 26 -20.16 16.65 -9.13
C THR A 26 -21.04 15.40 -9.09
N ILE A 27 -21.68 15.01 -10.20
CA ILE A 27 -22.49 13.80 -10.27
C ILE A 27 -21.62 12.55 -10.08
N ILE A 28 -20.47 12.48 -10.76
CA ILE A 28 -19.51 11.37 -10.61
C ILE A 28 -19.00 11.30 -9.17
N LEU A 29 -18.65 12.43 -8.58
CA LEU A 29 -18.16 12.49 -7.20
C LEU A 29 -19.25 12.07 -6.20
N ASN A 30 -20.49 12.52 -6.40
CA ASN A 30 -21.62 12.14 -5.54
C ASN A 30 -22.00 10.67 -5.70
N GLU A 31 -21.97 10.14 -6.92
CA GLU A 31 -22.16 8.71 -7.20
C GLU A 31 -21.02 7.90 -6.59
N LEU A 32 -19.77 8.33 -6.72
CA LEU A 32 -18.62 7.70 -6.05
C LEU A 32 -18.77 7.74 -4.54
N VAL A 33 -19.27 8.82 -3.94
CA VAL A 33 -19.57 8.91 -2.51
C VAL A 33 -20.72 7.97 -2.12
N GLY A 34 -21.71 7.77 -2.98
CA GLY A 34 -22.78 6.78 -2.80
C GLY A 34 -22.29 5.33 -2.98
N GLN A 35 -21.28 5.12 -3.84
CA GLN A 35 -20.59 3.86 -4.08
C GLN A 35 -19.37 3.67 -3.14
N GLN A 36 -19.09 4.63 -2.25
CA GLN A 36 -18.00 4.56 -1.27
C GLN A 36 -18.38 3.64 -0.10
N GLN A 37 -18.68 2.40 -0.42
CA GLN A 37 -18.06 1.28 0.29
C GLN A 37 -17.28 0.51 -0.77
N PRO A 38 -16.08 0.95 -1.16
CA PRO A 38 -15.18 0.13 -1.94
C PRO A 38 -14.64 -0.91 -0.98
N SER A 39 -15.46 -1.91 -0.62
CA SER A 39 -15.08 -3.14 0.09
C SER A 39 -13.93 -2.95 1.09
N LEU A 40 -13.94 -1.87 1.87
CA LEU A 40 -13.16 -1.84 3.10
C LEU A 40 -13.90 -2.87 3.91
N ASP A 41 -13.36 -4.07 3.90
CA ASP A 41 -13.87 -5.17 4.67
C ASP A 41 -13.74 -4.71 6.12
N GLN A 42 -14.83 -4.13 6.64
CA GLN A 42 -14.95 -3.71 8.04
C GLN A 42 -15.16 -4.93 8.94
N SER A 43 -15.02 -6.14 8.38
CA SER A 43 -14.83 -7.36 9.12
C SER A 43 -13.61 -7.22 10.00
N ASP A 44 -13.80 -7.44 11.30
CA ASP A 44 -12.70 -7.59 12.28
C ASP A 44 -11.95 -8.93 12.09
N THR A 45 -12.00 -9.51 10.88
CA THR A 45 -11.43 -10.79 10.53
C THR A 45 -10.19 -10.54 9.70
N TRP A 46 -9.03 -10.83 10.28
CA TRP A 46 -7.76 -10.80 9.58
C TRP A 46 -7.80 -11.82 8.44
N THR A 47 -7.41 -11.41 7.24
CA THR A 47 -7.28 -12.34 6.13
C THR A 47 -6.09 -13.28 6.36
N GLU A 48 -6.08 -14.43 5.68
CA GLU A 48 -4.95 -15.34 5.73
C GLU A 48 -3.67 -14.68 5.21
N GLU A 49 -3.79 -13.79 4.23
CA GLU A 49 -2.69 -12.99 3.68
C GLU A 49 -2.11 -12.04 4.74
N ASP A 50 -2.96 -11.34 5.50
CA ASP A 50 -2.52 -10.48 6.61
C ASP A 50 -1.70 -11.24 7.66
N GLN A 51 -2.09 -12.48 7.96
CA GLN A 51 -1.38 -13.34 8.91
C GLN A 51 -0.03 -13.79 8.36
N ILE A 52 0.02 -14.19 7.09
CA ILE A 52 1.26 -14.60 6.41
C ILE A 52 2.25 -13.43 6.37
N ASP A 53 1.77 -12.24 6.02
CA ASP A 53 2.58 -11.03 5.97
C ASP A 53 3.13 -10.65 7.34
N LEU A 54 2.32 -10.75 8.40
CA LEU A 54 2.78 -10.50 9.77
C LEU A 54 3.87 -11.50 10.20
N VAL A 55 3.71 -12.78 9.87
CA VAL A 55 4.70 -13.82 10.19
C VAL A 55 5.99 -13.58 9.42
N ASN A 56 5.91 -13.29 8.12
CA ASN A 56 7.07 -13.01 7.28
C ASN A 56 7.82 -11.76 7.74
N PHE A 57 7.10 -10.70 8.09
CA PHE A 57 7.69 -9.49 8.64
C PHE A 57 8.41 -9.78 9.96
N SER A 58 7.75 -10.49 10.88
CA SER A 58 8.32 -10.86 12.19
C SER A 58 9.56 -11.72 12.03
N LEU A 59 9.55 -12.71 11.13
CA LEU A 59 10.69 -13.58 10.85
C LEU A 59 11.86 -12.80 10.23
N ASN A 60 11.59 -11.91 9.27
CA ASN A 60 12.61 -11.06 8.65
C ASN A 60 13.23 -10.10 9.68
N TYR A 61 12.39 -9.49 10.52
CA TYR A 61 12.84 -8.63 11.60
C TYR A 61 13.70 -9.40 12.62
N ALA A 62 13.26 -10.59 13.04
CA ALA A 62 14.05 -11.45 13.91
C ALA A 62 15.39 -11.82 13.26
N ALA A 63 15.39 -12.27 12.00
CA ALA A 63 16.61 -12.63 11.28
C ALA A 63 17.61 -11.45 11.18
N LYS A 64 17.11 -10.23 10.93
CA LYS A 64 17.92 -9.01 10.95
C LYS A 64 18.48 -8.72 12.34
N THR A 65 17.65 -8.85 13.36
CA THR A 65 18.06 -8.59 14.75
C THR A 65 19.10 -9.62 15.22
N PHE A 66 18.93 -10.90 14.87
CA PHE A 66 19.93 -11.94 15.14
C PHE A 66 21.24 -11.69 14.40
N SER A 67 21.18 -11.28 13.13
CA SER A 67 22.37 -10.90 12.36
C SER A 67 23.09 -9.68 12.96
N ASP A 68 22.34 -8.70 13.47
CA ASP A 68 22.89 -7.52 14.12
C ASP A 68 23.51 -7.84 15.50
N ILE A 69 22.88 -8.73 16.27
CA ILE A 69 23.40 -9.24 17.54
C ILE A 69 24.69 -10.03 17.30
N ASP A 70 24.72 -10.98 16.37
CA ASP A 70 25.95 -11.73 16.08
C ASP A 70 27.06 -10.84 15.56
N ARG A 71 26.74 -9.86 14.70
CA ARG A 71 27.71 -8.86 14.24
C ARG A 71 28.25 -8.01 15.39
N SER A 72 27.40 -7.64 16.35
CA SER A 72 27.79 -6.89 17.54
C SER A 72 28.67 -7.72 18.48
N ARG A 73 28.39 -9.02 18.62
CA ARG A 73 29.20 -9.96 19.43
C ARG A 73 30.57 -10.23 18.80
N ILE A 74 30.65 -10.37 17.47
CA ILE A 74 31.93 -10.50 16.76
C ILE A 74 32.79 -9.24 16.94
N ARG A 75 32.19 -8.03 16.88
CA ARG A 75 32.93 -6.78 17.13
C ARG A 75 33.47 -6.66 18.56
N LEU A 76 32.73 -7.12 19.56
CA LEU A 76 33.17 -7.06 20.96
C LEU A 76 34.35 -8.01 21.22
N ASN A 77 34.35 -9.20 20.62
CA ASN A 77 35.44 -10.17 20.74
C ASN A 77 36.71 -9.71 20.02
N LEU A 78 36.60 -9.04 18.87
CA LEU A 78 37.78 -8.52 18.17
C LEU A 78 38.47 -7.41 18.97
N SER A 79 37.70 -6.56 19.66
CA SER A 79 38.25 -5.50 20.52
C SER A 79 38.98 -6.02 21.76
N HIS A 80 38.61 -7.21 22.27
CA HIS A 80 39.32 -7.84 23.39
C HIS A 80 40.62 -8.55 22.96
N GLN A 81 40.78 -8.85 21.68
CA GLN A 81 41.96 -9.57 21.17
C GLN A 81 43.11 -8.62 20.81
N GLU A 82 42.84 -7.33 20.59
CA GLU A 82 43.88 -6.29 20.38
C GLU A 82 44.49 -5.76 21.70
N THR A 83 43.91 -6.05 22.87
CA THR A 83 44.44 -5.58 24.16
C THR A 83 45.41 -6.54 24.84
N ASP A 84 45.68 -7.70 24.25
CA ASP A 84 46.52 -8.77 24.82
C ASP A 84 47.73 -9.13 23.94
N ASN A 85 48.22 -8.17 23.12
CA ASN A 85 49.44 -8.33 22.33
C ASN A 85 50.39 -7.13 22.46
#